data_AF-A0A292PJZ2-F1
#
_entry.id   AF-A0A292PJZ2-F1
#
_cell.length_a   1.000
_cell.length_b   1.000
_cell.length_c   1.000
_cell.angle_alpha   90.00
_cell.angle_beta   90.00
_cell.angle_gamma   90.00
#
_symmetry.space_group_name_H-M   'P 1'
#
loop_
_entity.id
_entity.type
_entity.pdbx_description
1 polymer ?
#
loop_
_entity_poly.entity_id
_entity_poly.type
_entity_poly.pdbx_seq_one_letter_code
_entity_poly.pdbx_strand_id
1 'polypeptide(L)'
;VEHEWRDGLTLGMVAELDLRYLLDHPSCRKWASAQLYPLSNPPPTSAVSKTVFHPKIFAHTLSALLRPLVSPHYYITHHPSLPLHMLRVQLHPPTPSPPATPLTLPQSKHIFWLAFPESTDGYVFHTLPASSAISATSLPEIIRESIAIAVSRRGIRYGIRAARMSARTLEAVAYHRGGEGDGGMLGGWSIFSGGGASVDDDVLDLLPTRAPPLPREQRGEEGKAGDEQTRKRQKIAEARFGIGAKEGDGTGLESAVFALVEQFPPPRSLPAGEHQQEEGMGEEGEEFRPKIMVRLEGSHIFAGVRSLVEQGVGFDGARLPGWLTGEAGVTTGRVKGGRVK
;
A
#
# COMPACT_ATOMS: atom_id res chain seq x y z
N VAL A 1 -7.75 -38.21 -0.27
CA VAL A 1 -7.74 -38.12 -1.75
C VAL A 1 -8.02 -39.48 -2.39
N GLU A 2 -7.33 -40.56 -2.02
CA GLU A 2 -7.45 -41.88 -2.68
C GLU A 2 -8.84 -42.55 -2.58
N HIS A 3 -9.64 -42.27 -1.56
CA HIS A 3 -10.97 -42.87 -1.41
C HIS A 3 -12.13 -42.04 -1.96
N GLU A 4 -12.00 -40.72 -2.05
CA GLU A 4 -13.08 -39.80 -2.42
C GLU A 4 -12.92 -39.19 -3.82
N TRP A 5 -11.71 -39.20 -4.39
CA TRP A 5 -11.39 -38.44 -5.61
C TRP A 5 -10.82 -39.33 -6.72
N ARG A 6 -11.60 -40.34 -7.13
CA ARG A 6 -11.21 -41.32 -8.17
C ARG A 6 -10.97 -40.66 -9.53
N ASP A 7 -11.73 -39.62 -9.85
CA ASP A 7 -11.63 -38.87 -11.12
C ASP A 7 -10.72 -37.63 -11.01
N GLY A 8 -10.07 -37.44 -9.85
CA GLY A 8 -9.24 -36.27 -9.56
C GLY A 8 -10.03 -35.00 -9.20
N LEU A 9 -9.31 -33.93 -8.88
CA LEU A 9 -9.87 -32.62 -8.53
C LEU A 9 -10.09 -31.78 -9.80
N THR A 10 -11.25 -31.12 -9.92
CA THR A 10 -11.43 -30.11 -10.96
C THR A 10 -10.62 -28.85 -10.65
N LEU A 11 -10.24 -28.08 -11.68
CA LEU A 11 -9.53 -26.80 -11.48
C LEU A 11 -10.32 -25.80 -10.63
N GLY A 12 -11.65 -25.85 -10.69
CA GLY A 12 -12.52 -25.04 -9.84
C GLY A 12 -12.41 -25.40 -8.37
N MET A 13 -12.40 -26.70 -8.04
CA MET A 13 -12.24 -27.18 -6.67
C MET A 13 -10.84 -26.87 -6.11
N VAL A 14 -9.81 -26.96 -6.94
CA VAL A 14 -8.46 -26.50 -6.55
C VAL A 14 -8.45 -25.00 -6.28
N ALA A 15 -9.15 -24.21 -7.09
CA ALA A 15 -9.23 -22.76 -6.90
C ALA A 15 -9.96 -22.39 -5.60
N GLU A 16 -11.03 -23.11 -5.25
CA GLU A 16 -11.75 -22.95 -3.97
C GLU A 16 -10.88 -23.32 -2.76
N LEU A 17 -10.11 -24.41 -2.86
CA LEU A 17 -9.20 -24.81 -1.79
C LEU A 17 -8.06 -23.80 -1.59
N ASP A 18 -7.48 -23.29 -2.69
CA ASP A 18 -6.46 -22.23 -2.65
C ASP A 18 -7.04 -20.91 -2.11
N LEU A 19 -8.29 -20.56 -2.45
CA LEU A 19 -8.98 -19.42 -1.83
C LEU A 19 -9.11 -19.63 -0.32
N ARG A 20 -9.61 -20.78 0.12
CA ARG A 20 -9.81 -21.04 1.55
C ARG A 20 -8.49 -20.97 2.30
N TYR A 21 -7.44 -21.57 1.76
CA TYR A 21 -6.10 -21.49 2.33
C TYR A 21 -5.59 -20.04 2.44
N LEU A 22 -5.80 -19.24 1.39
CA LEU A 22 -5.43 -17.82 1.37
C LEU A 22 -6.16 -17.01 2.45
N LEU A 23 -7.46 -17.27 2.65
CA LEU A 23 -8.27 -16.59 3.67
C LEU A 23 -7.89 -17.02 5.10
N ASP A 24 -7.59 -18.30 5.32
CA ASP A 24 -7.16 -18.81 6.64
C ASP A 24 -5.73 -18.37 6.98
N HIS A 25 -4.89 -18.12 5.96
CA HIS A 25 -3.49 -17.72 6.10
C HIS A 25 -3.23 -16.43 5.33
N PRO A 26 -3.72 -15.26 5.79
CA PRO A 26 -3.61 -14.00 5.04
C PRO A 26 -2.16 -13.58 4.78
N SER A 27 -1.20 -14.07 5.59
CA SER A 27 0.23 -13.80 5.47
C SER A 27 1.01 -14.75 4.54
N CYS A 28 0.32 -15.69 3.87
CA CYS A 28 0.95 -16.70 3.01
C CYS A 28 1.44 -16.16 1.66
N ARG A 29 0.91 -15.01 1.21
CA ARG A 29 1.28 -14.38 -0.06
C ARG A 29 1.57 -12.90 0.13
N LYS A 30 2.68 -12.44 -0.45
CA LYS A 30 3.01 -11.02 -0.52
C LYS A 30 2.19 -10.35 -1.62
N TRP A 31 1.49 -9.29 -1.25
CA TRP A 31 0.69 -8.48 -2.14
C TRP A 31 1.44 -7.21 -2.52
N ALA A 32 1.25 -6.78 -3.76
CA ALA A 32 1.73 -5.51 -4.28
C ALA A 32 0.57 -4.73 -4.89
N SER A 33 0.64 -3.41 -4.84
CA SER A 33 -0.32 -2.55 -5.52
C SER A 33 0.24 -2.00 -6.83
N ALA A 34 -0.64 -1.94 -7.82
CA ALA A 34 -0.42 -1.29 -9.10
C ALA A 34 -1.48 -0.22 -9.31
N GLN A 35 -1.08 0.90 -9.89
CA GLN A 35 -1.95 2.01 -10.22
C GLN A 35 -2.33 1.94 -11.71
N LEU A 36 -3.62 1.98 -11.98
CA LEU A 36 -4.19 2.20 -13.29
C LEU A 36 -4.32 3.72 -13.52
N TYR A 37 -3.86 4.18 -14.67
CA TYR A 37 -3.95 5.59 -15.05
C TYR A 37 -4.45 5.71 -16.49
N PRO A 38 -5.32 6.67 -16.80
CA PRO A 38 -5.77 6.88 -18.17
C PRO A 38 -4.60 7.37 -19.03
N LEU A 39 -4.43 6.79 -20.22
CA LEU A 39 -3.42 7.17 -21.20
C LEU A 39 -3.85 8.37 -22.06
N SER A 40 -5.17 8.60 -22.17
CA SER A 40 -5.73 9.77 -22.82
C SER A 40 -6.33 10.67 -21.76
N ASN A 41 -6.06 11.97 -21.83
CA ASN A 41 -6.76 12.93 -20.99
C ASN A 41 -8.24 12.94 -21.41
N PRO A 42 -9.19 12.65 -20.49
CA PRO A 42 -10.60 12.87 -20.79
C PRO A 42 -10.83 14.38 -20.99
N PRO A 43 -11.77 14.79 -21.86
CA PRO A 43 -12.12 16.19 -22.02
C PRO A 43 -12.59 16.79 -20.68
N PRO A 44 -12.29 18.07 -20.40
CA PRO A 44 -12.48 18.70 -19.08
C PRO A 44 -13.94 18.76 -18.59
N THR A 45 -14.90 18.47 -19.47
CA THR A 45 -16.34 18.45 -19.18
C THR A 45 -16.86 17.09 -18.70
N SER A 46 -16.05 16.03 -18.77
CA SER A 46 -16.45 14.70 -18.32
C SER A 46 -15.94 14.46 -16.91
N ALA A 47 -16.84 14.40 -15.92
CA ALA A 47 -16.52 13.85 -14.61
C ALA A 47 -15.77 12.52 -14.84
N VAL A 48 -14.57 12.38 -14.26
CA VAL A 48 -13.72 11.21 -14.47
C VAL A 48 -14.54 9.98 -14.05
N SER A 49 -14.98 9.21 -15.05
CA SER A 49 -15.84 8.06 -14.82
C SER A 49 -15.05 7.04 -14.02
N LYS A 50 -15.56 6.68 -12.84
CA LYS A 50 -15.01 5.62 -11.99
C LYS A 50 -14.73 4.37 -12.82
N THR A 51 -13.59 3.73 -12.59
CA THR A 51 -13.27 2.47 -13.25
C THR A 51 -14.12 1.37 -12.65
N VAL A 52 -15.35 1.20 -13.13
CA VAL A 52 -16.20 0.10 -12.66
C VAL A 52 -15.61 -1.22 -13.15
N PHE A 53 -15.20 -2.07 -12.22
CA PHE A 53 -14.68 -3.39 -12.55
C PHE A 53 -15.85 -4.35 -12.83
N HIS A 54 -15.84 -5.00 -14.00
CA HIS A 54 -16.79 -6.06 -14.35
C HIS A 54 -16.04 -7.38 -14.51
N PRO A 55 -16.04 -8.26 -13.49
CA PRO A 55 -15.17 -9.44 -13.44
C PRO A 55 -15.31 -10.36 -14.66
N LYS A 56 -16.53 -10.62 -15.12
CA LYS A 56 -16.80 -11.54 -16.25
C LYS A 56 -16.27 -11.01 -17.58
N ILE A 57 -16.51 -9.73 -17.86
CA ILE A 57 -16.03 -9.07 -19.08
C ILE A 57 -14.50 -9.00 -19.05
N PHE A 58 -13.94 -8.61 -17.91
CA PHE A 58 -12.50 -8.55 -17.71
C PHE A 58 -11.83 -9.92 -17.95
N ALA A 59 -12.33 -10.99 -17.33
CA ALA A 59 -11.79 -12.33 -17.49
C ALA A 59 -11.91 -12.84 -18.94
N HIS A 60 -13.02 -12.51 -19.63
CA HIS A 60 -13.19 -12.86 -21.05
C HIS A 60 -12.16 -12.15 -21.94
N THR A 61 -12.01 -10.82 -21.78
CA THR A 61 -11.03 -10.04 -22.54
C THR A 61 -9.61 -10.49 -22.25
N LEU A 62 -9.26 -10.70 -20.98
CA LEU A 62 -7.94 -11.18 -20.58
C LEU A 62 -7.69 -12.60 -21.14
N SER A 63 -8.70 -13.48 -21.15
CA SER A 63 -8.61 -14.79 -21.82
C SER A 63 -8.26 -14.63 -23.30
N ALA A 64 -8.97 -13.76 -24.02
CA ALA A 64 -8.74 -13.56 -25.45
C ALA A 64 -7.32 -13.05 -25.75
N LEU A 65 -6.78 -12.17 -24.90
CA LEU A 65 -5.42 -11.64 -25.02
C LEU A 65 -4.35 -12.69 -24.74
N LEU A 66 -4.55 -13.53 -23.72
CA LEU A 66 -3.53 -14.50 -23.26
C LEU A 66 -3.59 -15.85 -23.99
N ARG A 67 -4.72 -16.21 -24.60
CA ARG A 67 -4.95 -17.52 -25.26
C ARG A 67 -3.89 -17.94 -26.29
N PRO A 68 -3.30 -17.03 -27.10
CA PRO A 68 -2.24 -17.42 -28.03
C PRO A 68 -0.96 -17.91 -27.35
N LEU A 69 -0.74 -17.54 -26.08
CA LEU A 69 0.50 -17.82 -25.34
C LEU A 69 0.31 -18.92 -24.29
N VAL A 70 -0.85 -18.94 -23.62
CA VAL A 70 -1.15 -19.81 -22.48
C VAL A 70 -2.63 -20.17 -22.46
N SER A 71 -2.98 -21.24 -21.75
CA SER A 71 -4.36 -21.59 -21.45
C SER A 71 -4.71 -21.15 -20.02
N PRO A 72 -5.40 -20.00 -19.83
CA PRO A 72 -5.73 -19.50 -18.51
C PRO A 72 -7.01 -20.15 -17.95
N HIS A 73 -6.96 -20.52 -16.68
CA HIS A 73 -8.12 -20.82 -15.85
C HIS A 73 -8.36 -19.67 -14.87
N TYR A 74 -9.61 -19.22 -14.78
CA TYR A 74 -10.02 -18.09 -13.95
C TYR A 74 -11.02 -18.55 -12.90
N TYR A 75 -10.85 -18.06 -11.67
CA TYR A 75 -11.81 -18.22 -10.59
C TYR A 75 -12.11 -16.86 -9.97
N ILE A 76 -13.37 -16.43 -10.06
CA ILE A 76 -13.84 -15.11 -9.63
C ILE A 76 -14.61 -15.29 -8.32
N THR A 77 -14.30 -14.47 -7.33
CA THR A 77 -15.02 -14.43 -6.05
C THR A 77 -15.02 -13.01 -5.47
N HIS A 78 -15.77 -12.80 -4.39
CA HIS A 78 -15.71 -11.61 -3.56
C HIS A 78 -14.97 -11.93 -2.25
N HIS A 79 -14.30 -10.94 -1.66
CA HIS A 79 -13.64 -11.13 -0.37
C HIS A 79 -14.66 -11.08 0.76
N PRO A 80 -14.62 -11.99 1.75
CA PRO A 80 -15.68 -12.11 2.75
C PRO A 80 -15.83 -10.87 3.65
N SER A 81 -14.74 -10.11 3.89
CA SER A 81 -14.74 -8.96 4.80
C SER A 81 -14.38 -7.62 4.14
N LEU A 82 -13.76 -7.64 2.95
CA LEU A 82 -13.25 -6.44 2.30
C LEU A 82 -14.10 -6.15 1.07
N PRO A 83 -14.41 -4.88 0.75
CA PRO A 83 -15.20 -4.51 -0.43
C PRO A 83 -14.34 -4.60 -1.70
N LEU A 84 -13.95 -5.82 -2.08
CA LEU A 84 -13.10 -6.07 -3.24
C LEU A 84 -13.47 -7.36 -3.97
N HIS A 85 -13.34 -7.31 -5.29
CA HIS A 85 -13.45 -8.49 -6.15
C HIS A 85 -12.09 -9.18 -6.28
N MET A 86 -12.07 -10.49 -6.08
CA MET A 86 -10.88 -11.32 -6.26
C MET A 86 -10.98 -12.15 -7.53
N LEU A 87 -9.86 -12.27 -8.22
CA LEU A 87 -9.69 -13.10 -9.39
C LEU A 87 -8.40 -13.90 -9.24
N ARG A 88 -8.55 -15.21 -9.11
CA ARG A 88 -7.43 -16.16 -9.24
C ARG A 88 -7.19 -16.44 -10.71
N VAL A 89 -5.93 -16.35 -11.12
CA VAL A 89 -5.49 -16.68 -12.47
C VAL A 89 -4.48 -17.81 -12.38
N GLN A 90 -4.77 -18.90 -13.07
CA GLN A 90 -3.89 -20.05 -13.19
C GLN A 90 -3.57 -20.29 -14.66
N LEU A 91 -2.29 -20.19 -15.03
CA LEU A 91 -1.84 -20.32 -16.42
C LEU A 91 -1.29 -21.71 -16.67
N HIS A 92 -1.83 -22.36 -17.70
CA HIS A 92 -1.33 -23.62 -18.22
C HIS A 92 -0.55 -23.40 -19.53
N PRO A 93 0.44 -24.25 -19.82
CA PRO A 93 1.03 -24.27 -21.16
C PRO A 93 -0.07 -24.52 -22.20
N PRO A 94 0.05 -23.97 -23.42
CA PRO A 94 -0.92 -24.22 -24.48
C PRO A 94 -0.85 -25.70 -24.85
N THR A 95 -1.92 -26.46 -24.57
CA THR A 95 -1.96 -27.89 -24.87
C THR A 95 -2.40 -28.12 -26.32
N PRO A 96 -1.59 -28.74 -27.19
CA PRO A 96 -1.96 -28.98 -28.58
C PRO A 96 -2.85 -30.23 -28.80
N SER A 97 -3.01 -31.09 -27.79
CA SER A 97 -3.76 -32.37 -27.89
C SER A 97 -4.32 -32.79 -26.52
N PRO A 98 -5.33 -33.68 -26.43
CA PRO A 98 -5.76 -34.22 -25.14
C PRO A 98 -4.57 -34.90 -24.43
N PRO A 99 -4.31 -34.59 -23.16
CA PRO A 99 -3.13 -35.09 -22.48
C PRO A 99 -3.28 -36.59 -22.17
N ALA A 100 -2.31 -37.40 -22.59
CA ALA A 100 -2.19 -38.81 -22.20
C ALA A 100 -1.77 -38.99 -20.73
N THR A 101 -1.39 -37.88 -20.07
CA THR A 101 -0.91 -37.83 -18.68
C THR A 101 -1.83 -36.95 -17.82
N PRO A 102 -2.00 -37.27 -16.52
CA PRO A 102 -2.76 -36.42 -15.61
C PRO A 102 -2.19 -35.00 -15.59
N LEU A 103 -3.08 -34.01 -15.62
CA LEU A 103 -2.73 -32.59 -15.53
C LEU A 103 -2.07 -32.31 -14.18
N THR A 104 -0.76 -32.06 -14.19
CA THR A 104 -0.03 -31.57 -13.01
C THR A 104 -0.33 -30.10 -12.79
N LEU A 105 -0.45 -29.69 -11.52
CA LEU A 105 -0.61 -28.28 -11.17
C LEU A 105 0.59 -27.47 -11.67
N PRO A 106 0.37 -26.27 -12.24
CA PRO A 106 1.45 -25.45 -12.75
C PRO A 106 2.28 -24.89 -11.60
N GLN A 107 3.53 -24.49 -11.89
CA GLN A 107 4.41 -23.89 -10.89
C GLN A 107 3.75 -22.65 -10.27
N SER A 108 4.08 -22.34 -9.01
CA SER A 108 3.52 -21.20 -8.26
C SER A 108 3.57 -19.87 -9.02
N LYS A 109 4.62 -19.61 -9.82
CA LYS A 109 4.76 -18.40 -10.66
C LYS A 109 3.67 -18.22 -11.73
N HIS A 110 2.92 -19.28 -12.05
CA HIS A 110 1.79 -19.27 -12.98
C HIS A 110 0.44 -19.16 -12.27
N ILE A 111 0.43 -19.07 -10.94
CA ILE A 111 -0.76 -18.95 -10.11
C ILE A 111 -0.67 -17.65 -9.31
N PHE A 112 -1.46 -16.66 -9.71
CA PHE A 112 -1.50 -15.37 -9.03
C PHE A 112 -2.93 -14.92 -8.82
N TRP A 113 -3.07 -13.98 -7.90
CA TRP A 113 -4.31 -13.34 -7.52
C TRP A 113 -4.29 -11.89 -7.96
N LEU A 114 -5.44 -11.42 -8.41
CA LEU A 114 -5.76 -10.03 -8.65
C LEU A 114 -6.93 -9.66 -7.73
N ALA A 115 -6.86 -8.49 -7.10
CA ALA A 115 -7.89 -7.95 -6.23
C ALA A 115 -8.20 -6.51 -6.67
N PHE A 116 -9.48 -6.23 -6.88
CA PHE A 116 -10.00 -4.96 -7.37
C PHE A 116 -10.91 -4.35 -6.30
N PRO A 117 -10.46 -3.29 -5.60
CA PRO A 117 -11.29 -2.56 -4.66
C PRO A 117 -12.51 -1.95 -5.35
N GLU A 118 -13.65 -1.94 -4.66
CA GLU A 118 -14.87 -1.27 -5.15
C GLU A 118 -14.88 0.23 -4.83
N SER A 119 -14.23 0.61 -3.74
CA SER A 119 -14.20 1.98 -3.21
C SER A 119 -13.13 2.86 -3.87
N THR A 120 -12.00 2.27 -4.27
CA THR A 120 -10.85 2.99 -4.80
C THR A 120 -10.79 2.94 -6.32
N ASP A 121 -10.77 4.12 -6.94
CA ASP A 121 -10.50 4.22 -8.37
C ASP A 121 -9.01 4.10 -8.67
N GLY A 122 -8.69 3.27 -9.67
CA GLY A 122 -7.36 3.26 -10.26
C GLY A 122 -6.29 2.47 -9.51
N TYR A 123 -6.64 1.55 -8.60
CA TYR A 123 -5.67 0.60 -8.04
C TYR A 123 -6.11 -0.86 -8.23
N VAL A 124 -5.11 -1.73 -8.43
CA VAL A 124 -5.26 -3.18 -8.49
C VAL A 124 -4.21 -3.78 -7.57
N PHE A 125 -4.63 -4.70 -6.71
CA PHE A 125 -3.71 -5.45 -5.86
C PHE A 125 -3.41 -6.80 -6.50
N HIS A 126 -2.17 -7.24 -6.46
CA HIS A 126 -1.78 -8.47 -7.12
C HIS A 126 -0.68 -9.21 -6.37
N THR A 127 -0.61 -10.52 -6.63
CA THR A 127 0.50 -11.39 -6.22
C THR A 127 1.37 -11.81 -7.41
N LEU A 128 1.26 -11.08 -8.54
CA LEU A 128 2.11 -11.31 -9.72
C LEU A 128 3.60 -11.29 -9.31
N PRO A 129 4.40 -12.25 -9.83
CA PRO A 129 5.84 -12.24 -9.61
C PRO A 129 6.46 -10.93 -10.07
N ALA A 130 7.44 -10.42 -9.30
CA ALA A 130 8.19 -9.24 -9.70
C ALA A 130 8.90 -9.49 -11.04
N SER A 131 8.69 -8.60 -12.00
CA SER A 131 9.36 -8.62 -13.30
C SER A 131 10.79 -8.11 -13.12
N SER A 132 11.80 -8.93 -13.40
CA SER A 132 13.19 -8.49 -13.45
C SER A 132 13.39 -7.61 -14.68
N ALA A 133 13.89 -6.38 -14.49
CA ALA A 133 14.06 -5.35 -15.51
C ALA A 133 14.96 -5.72 -16.73
N ILE A 134 15.48 -6.94 -16.76
CA ILE A 134 16.43 -7.43 -17.77
C ILE A 134 15.68 -7.97 -19.01
N SER A 135 14.39 -8.31 -18.92
CA SER A 135 13.62 -8.81 -20.07
C SER A 135 12.23 -8.17 -20.17
N ALA A 136 12.11 -7.19 -21.07
CA ALA A 136 10.86 -6.53 -21.43
C ALA A 136 9.82 -7.46 -22.09
N THR A 137 10.15 -8.73 -22.34
CA THR A 137 9.28 -9.73 -22.96
C THR A 137 8.89 -10.87 -22.01
N SER A 138 9.10 -10.70 -20.70
CA SER A 138 8.74 -11.72 -19.73
C SER A 138 7.20 -11.86 -19.62
N LEU A 139 6.71 -13.09 -19.46
CA LEU A 139 5.29 -13.39 -19.31
C LEU A 139 4.58 -12.55 -18.22
N PRO A 140 5.17 -12.28 -17.04
CA PRO A 140 4.57 -11.38 -16.05
C PRO A 140 4.34 -9.96 -16.57
N GLU A 141 5.25 -9.45 -17.42
CA GLU A 141 5.14 -8.13 -18.03
C GLU A 141 4.00 -8.08 -19.05
N ILE A 142 3.90 -9.11 -19.90
CA ILE A 142 2.79 -9.26 -20.87
C ILE A 142 1.45 -9.33 -20.14
N ILE A 143 1.37 -10.06 -19.02
CA ILE A 143 0.15 -10.13 -18.21
C ILE A 143 -0.19 -8.78 -17.61
N ARG A 144 0.82 -8.08 -17.06
CA ARG A 144 0.67 -6.75 -16.47
C ARG A 144 0.05 -5.80 -17.50
N GLU A 145 0.60 -5.73 -18.71
CA GLU A 145 0.05 -4.92 -19.80
C GLU A 145 -1.34 -5.38 -20.24
N SER A 146 -1.55 -6.70 -20.34
CA SER A 146 -2.85 -7.27 -20.69
C SER A 146 -3.95 -6.93 -19.67
N ILE A 147 -3.62 -6.80 -18.38
CA ILE A 147 -4.55 -6.32 -17.35
C ILE A 147 -5.01 -4.90 -17.67
N ALA A 148 -4.09 -4.00 -18.03
CA ALA A 148 -4.44 -2.61 -18.37
C ALA A 148 -5.35 -2.54 -19.60
N ILE A 149 -5.07 -3.37 -20.62
CA ILE A 149 -5.91 -3.48 -21.82
C ILE A 149 -7.28 -4.08 -21.46
N ALA A 150 -7.34 -5.09 -20.60
CA ALA A 150 -8.59 -5.74 -20.22
C ALA A 150 -9.50 -4.86 -19.35
N VAL A 151 -8.95 -3.91 -18.58
CA VAL A 151 -9.73 -2.87 -17.88
C VAL A 151 -10.15 -1.73 -18.82
N SER A 152 -9.45 -1.55 -19.93
CA SER A 152 -9.74 -0.48 -20.89
C SER A 152 -11.11 -0.64 -21.55
N ARG A 153 -11.74 0.51 -21.85
CA ARG A 153 -13.05 0.59 -22.48
C ARG A 153 -12.93 1.39 -23.78
N ARG A 154 -13.98 1.35 -24.61
CA ARG A 154 -14.03 2.19 -25.82
C ARG A 154 -13.88 3.66 -25.41
N GLY A 155 -12.90 4.36 -26.00
CA GLY A 155 -12.61 5.75 -25.71
C GLY A 155 -11.70 6.02 -24.50
N ILE A 156 -11.45 5.04 -23.62
CA ILE A 156 -10.58 5.21 -22.44
C ILE A 156 -9.61 4.03 -22.36
N ARG A 157 -8.33 4.32 -22.64
CA ARG A 157 -7.24 3.36 -22.49
C ARG A 157 -6.54 3.60 -21.17
N TYR A 158 -6.28 2.53 -20.43
CA TYR A 158 -5.51 2.57 -19.20
C TYR A 158 -4.10 2.05 -19.44
N GLY A 159 -3.15 2.67 -18.77
CA GLY A 159 -1.83 2.11 -18.48
C GLY A 159 -1.81 1.62 -17.04
N ILE A 160 -0.84 0.78 -16.72
CA ILE A 160 -0.62 0.27 -15.37
C ILE A 160 0.83 0.54 -14.98
N ARG A 161 1.05 0.93 -13.72
CA ARG A 161 2.38 1.16 -13.13
C ARG A 161 2.45 0.64 -11.72
N ALA A 162 3.63 0.22 -11.27
CA ALA A 162 3.81 -0.18 -9.87
C ALA A 162 3.55 1.02 -8.95
N ALA A 163 2.77 0.82 -7.87
CA ALA A 163 2.37 1.88 -6.96
C ALA A 163 3.26 2.01 -5.71
N ARG A 164 4.42 1.31 -5.68
CA ARG A 164 5.42 1.39 -4.59
C ARG A 164 4.87 1.06 -3.19
N MET A 165 3.86 0.20 -3.14
CA MET A 165 3.31 -0.35 -1.90
C MET A 165 3.20 -1.86 -2.03
N SER A 166 3.72 -2.56 -1.03
CA SER A 166 3.64 -4.00 -0.91
C SER A 166 3.49 -4.38 0.56
N ALA A 167 2.61 -5.31 0.87
CA ALA A 167 2.44 -5.81 2.22
C ALA A 167 2.29 -7.33 2.22
N ARG A 168 2.41 -7.93 3.40
CA ARG A 168 2.31 -9.38 3.56
C ARG A 168 0.86 -9.87 3.56
N THR A 169 -0.11 -8.99 3.80
CA THR A 169 -1.54 -9.29 3.84
C THR A 169 -2.29 -8.41 2.84
N LEU A 170 -3.45 -8.87 2.38
CA LEU A 170 -4.30 -8.12 1.46
C LEU A 170 -4.93 -6.93 2.16
N GLU A 171 -5.33 -7.14 3.42
CA GLU A 171 -5.88 -6.17 4.35
C GLU A 171 -4.94 -4.98 4.49
N ALA A 172 -3.64 -5.21 4.71
CA ALA A 172 -2.68 -4.11 4.82
C ALA A 172 -2.55 -3.32 3.51
N VAL A 173 -2.48 -3.98 2.34
CA VAL A 173 -2.43 -3.24 1.07
C VAL A 173 -3.72 -2.44 0.84
N ALA A 174 -4.88 -3.02 1.17
CA ALA A 174 -6.18 -2.35 1.06
C ALA A 174 -6.27 -1.14 1.98
N TYR A 175 -5.87 -1.27 3.25
CA TYR A 175 -5.80 -0.18 4.21
C TYR A 175 -4.94 0.98 3.69
N HIS A 176 -3.68 0.70 3.33
CA HIS A 176 -2.74 1.73 2.89
C HIS A 176 -3.06 2.36 1.51
N ARG A 177 -4.01 1.79 0.75
CA ARG A 177 -4.45 2.34 -0.55
C ARG A 177 -5.89 2.82 -0.56
N GLY A 178 -6.56 2.85 0.60
CA GLY A 178 -7.92 3.35 0.72
C GLY A 178 -8.97 2.41 0.12
N GLY A 179 -8.67 1.11 0.05
CA GLY A 179 -9.64 0.07 -0.32
C GLY A 179 -10.75 -0.10 0.71
N GLU A 180 -10.52 0.31 1.95
CA GLU A 180 -11.46 0.15 3.08
C GLU A 180 -12.33 1.40 3.34
N GLY A 181 -12.42 2.33 2.38
CA GLY A 181 -13.19 3.58 2.58
C GLY A 181 -12.43 4.68 3.32
N ASP A 182 -11.17 4.42 3.70
CA ASP A 182 -10.32 5.39 4.40
C ASP A 182 -9.85 6.58 3.53
N GLY A 183 -10.25 6.63 2.25
CA GLY A 183 -10.01 7.79 1.37
C GLY A 183 -8.54 8.13 1.12
N GLY A 184 -7.61 7.25 1.51
CA GLY A 184 -6.16 7.52 1.46
C GLY A 184 -5.64 8.39 2.60
N MET A 185 -6.44 8.63 3.65
CA MET A 185 -6.03 9.32 4.87
C MET A 185 -5.35 8.31 5.81
N LEU A 186 -4.05 8.48 6.06
CA LEU A 186 -3.24 7.55 6.87
C LEU A 186 -2.45 8.31 7.93
N GLY A 187 -1.95 7.57 8.93
CA GLY A 187 -1.20 8.15 10.05
C GLY A 187 -2.05 9.18 10.80
N GLY A 188 -1.48 10.32 11.17
CA GLY A 188 -2.21 11.38 11.87
C GLY A 188 -3.43 11.95 11.12
N TRP A 189 -3.56 11.70 9.82
CA TRP A 189 -4.73 12.11 9.02
C TRP A 189 -5.91 11.15 9.11
N SER A 190 -5.69 9.94 9.63
CA SER A 190 -6.75 8.91 9.73
C SER A 190 -7.93 9.36 10.60
N ILE A 191 -7.80 10.42 11.41
CA ILE A 191 -8.91 11.02 12.16
C ILE A 191 -10.01 11.57 11.24
N PHE A 192 -9.67 11.85 9.98
CA PHE A 192 -10.60 12.34 8.97
C PHE A 192 -11.16 11.22 8.08
N SER A 193 -10.76 9.95 8.30
CA SER A 193 -11.39 8.84 7.60
C SER A 193 -12.72 8.48 8.27
N GLY A 194 -13.73 8.15 7.47
CA GLY A 194 -15.14 8.06 7.89
C GLY A 194 -15.51 6.89 8.82
N GLY A 195 -14.54 6.32 9.54
CA GLY A 195 -14.73 5.15 10.42
C GLY A 195 -14.59 5.43 11.92
N GLY A 196 -14.32 6.67 12.33
CA GLY A 196 -14.14 7.05 13.74
C GLY A 196 -15.06 8.18 14.18
N ALA A 197 -14.99 8.57 15.47
CA ALA A 197 -15.59 9.79 15.97
C ALA A 197 -15.10 10.95 15.10
N SER A 198 -15.97 11.41 14.22
CA SER A 198 -15.67 12.49 13.30
C SER A 198 -15.20 13.68 14.13
N VAL A 199 -14.13 14.33 13.70
CA VAL A 199 -13.61 15.54 14.37
C VAL A 199 -14.72 16.59 14.51
N ASP A 200 -15.66 16.56 13.58
CA ASP A 200 -16.86 17.38 13.57
C ASP A 200 -18.09 16.50 13.89
N ASP A 201 -18.91 16.93 14.84
CA ASP A 201 -20.23 16.35 15.08
C ASP A 201 -21.15 16.65 13.88
N ASP A 202 -22.13 15.78 13.63
CA ASP A 202 -23.14 16.06 12.61
C ASP A 202 -23.87 17.35 12.97
N VAL A 203 -24.10 18.23 11.98
CA VAL A 203 -24.72 19.56 12.19
C VAL A 203 -26.12 19.47 12.84
N LEU A 204 -26.75 18.29 12.80
CA LEU A 204 -28.05 17.99 13.39
C LEU A 204 -27.97 17.35 14.78
N ASP A 205 -26.79 16.97 15.26
CA ASP A 205 -26.60 16.47 16.63
C ASP A 205 -26.62 17.65 17.61
N LEU A 206 -27.78 17.88 18.22
CA LEU A 206 -28.09 19.02 19.08
C LEU A 206 -27.45 18.96 20.48
N LEU A 207 -26.41 18.17 20.70
CA LEU A 207 -25.71 18.12 21.98
C LEU A 207 -24.19 18.06 21.75
N PRO A 208 -23.43 19.09 22.16
CA PRO A 208 -21.99 18.96 22.16
C PRO A 208 -21.61 18.00 23.29
N THR A 209 -21.39 16.72 22.96
CA THR A 209 -20.55 15.86 23.81
C THR A 209 -19.10 16.24 23.52
N ARG A 210 -18.76 17.50 23.76
CA ARG A 210 -17.40 17.98 23.62
C ARG A 210 -16.61 17.40 24.78
N ALA A 211 -16.05 16.21 24.59
CA ALA A 211 -14.78 15.92 25.22
C ALA A 211 -13.80 16.97 24.65
N PRO A 212 -13.28 17.90 25.47
CA PRO A 212 -12.39 18.93 24.96
C PRO A 212 -11.21 18.25 24.24
N PRO A 213 -10.74 18.81 23.10
CA PRO A 213 -9.56 18.30 22.41
C PRO A 213 -8.35 18.47 23.33
N LEU A 214 -8.04 17.41 24.08
CA LEU A 214 -7.01 17.33 25.11
C LEU A 214 -7.16 18.40 26.23
N PRO A 215 -7.16 18.03 27.52
CA PRO A 215 -7.14 19.03 28.58
C PRO A 215 -5.92 19.94 28.43
N ARG A 216 -6.15 21.24 28.17
CA ARG A 216 -5.22 22.30 28.55
C ARG A 216 -5.05 22.19 30.06
N GLU A 217 -3.84 21.82 30.47
CA GLU A 217 -3.31 21.80 31.84
C GLU A 217 -4.35 22.04 32.95
N GLN A 218 -5.01 20.97 33.39
CA GLN A 218 -5.55 20.96 34.75
C GLN A 218 -4.42 20.55 35.67
N ARG A 219 -3.82 21.57 36.27
CA ARG A 219 -2.91 21.49 37.40
C ARG A 219 -3.63 20.78 38.55
N GLY A 220 -3.32 19.51 38.79
CA GLY A 220 -3.92 18.76 39.88
C GLY A 220 -3.44 17.31 39.96
N GLU A 221 -2.68 17.07 41.03
CA GLU A 221 -2.30 15.79 41.64
C GLU A 221 -0.99 15.14 41.19
N GLU A 222 -0.08 15.08 42.17
CA GLU A 222 1.28 14.56 42.13
C GLU A 222 1.29 13.05 41.82
N GLY A 223 1.10 12.70 40.55
CA GLY A 223 1.61 11.45 40.00
C GLY A 223 3.12 11.54 39.86
N LYS A 224 3.84 10.45 40.14
CA LYS A 224 5.30 10.35 39.94
C LYS A 224 5.66 10.97 38.59
N ALA A 225 6.62 11.90 38.54
CA ALA A 225 6.99 12.66 37.33
C ALA A 225 7.25 11.80 36.07
N GLY A 226 7.55 10.51 36.23
CA GLY A 226 7.65 9.55 35.13
C GLY A 226 6.33 9.23 34.42
N ASP A 227 5.19 9.28 35.12
CA ASP A 227 3.87 8.93 34.58
C ASP A 227 3.30 10.07 33.72
N GLU A 228 3.51 11.32 34.12
CA GLU A 228 3.01 12.48 33.36
C GLU A 228 3.72 12.63 32.01
N GLN A 229 5.05 12.49 32.00
CA GLN A 229 5.83 12.54 30.76
C GLN A 229 5.49 11.37 29.83
N THR A 230 5.23 10.18 30.39
CA THR A 230 4.79 9.03 29.61
C THR A 230 3.42 9.24 28.99
N ARG A 231 2.46 9.79 29.74
CA ARG A 231 1.14 10.17 29.21
C ARG A 231 1.24 11.23 28.11
N LYS A 232 2.14 12.19 28.25
CA LYS A 232 2.41 13.20 27.21
C LYS A 232 2.94 12.56 25.93
N ARG A 233 3.90 11.62 26.04
CA ARG A 233 4.43 10.86 24.89
C ARG A 233 3.35 10.02 24.20
N GLN A 234 2.49 9.35 24.96
CA GLN A 234 1.36 8.59 24.41
C GLN A 234 0.40 9.46 23.62
N LYS A 235 0.04 10.64 24.15
CA LYS A 235 -0.81 11.62 23.42
C LYS A 235 -0.16 12.11 22.12
N ILE A 236 1.16 12.34 22.13
CA ILE A 236 1.90 12.70 20.92
C ILE A 236 1.88 11.55 19.91
N ALA A 237 2.13 10.32 20.34
CA ALA A 237 2.08 9.14 19.47
C ALA A 237 0.68 8.98 18.85
N GLU A 238 -0.38 9.06 19.65
CA GLU A 238 -1.76 9.01 19.17
C GLU A 238 -2.06 10.09 18.13
N ALA A 239 -1.65 11.34 18.36
CA ALA A 239 -1.85 12.42 17.39
C ALA A 239 -1.06 12.24 16.08
N ARG A 240 0.13 11.61 16.13
CA ARG A 240 1.02 11.45 14.96
C ARG A 240 0.70 10.23 14.12
N PHE A 241 0.27 9.14 14.75
CA PHE A 241 -0.04 7.87 14.11
C PHE A 241 -1.55 7.66 13.89
N GLY A 242 -2.40 8.45 14.55
CA GLY A 242 -3.85 8.38 14.41
C GLY A 242 -4.43 7.08 14.96
N ILE A 243 -5.44 6.54 14.27
CA ILE A 243 -6.16 5.33 14.68
C ILE A 243 -5.38 4.04 14.37
N GLY A 244 -4.42 4.10 13.45
CA GLY A 244 -3.63 2.95 12.99
C GLY A 244 -2.28 2.79 13.71
N ALA A 245 -1.42 1.96 13.11
CA ALA A 245 -0.10 1.61 13.62
C ALA A 245 -0.14 1.03 15.04
N LYS A 246 -1.13 0.19 15.32
CA LYS A 246 -1.26 -0.55 16.60
C LYS A 246 -0.77 -1.98 16.40
N GLU A 247 -0.30 -2.59 17.48
CA GLU A 247 0.06 -4.00 17.43
C GLU A 247 -1.18 -4.85 17.13
N GLY A 248 -1.10 -5.68 16.09
CA GLY A 248 -2.19 -6.60 15.73
C GLY A 248 -3.36 -5.98 14.96
N ASP A 249 -3.27 -4.74 14.47
CA ASP A 249 -4.35 -4.08 13.71
C ASP A 249 -4.58 -4.63 12.28
N GLY A 250 -3.77 -5.59 11.83
CA GLY A 250 -3.88 -6.17 10.48
C GLY A 250 -3.31 -5.30 9.36
N THR A 251 -2.84 -4.08 9.66
CA THR A 251 -2.29 -3.10 8.70
C THR A 251 -0.76 -3.14 8.59
N GLY A 252 -0.17 -4.19 9.15
CA GLY A 252 1.27 -4.35 9.32
C GLY A 252 2.06 -4.30 8.01
N LEU A 253 3.09 -3.45 8.01
CA LEU A 253 4.11 -3.38 6.97
C LEU A 253 5.42 -3.96 7.47
N GLU A 254 5.97 -4.91 6.71
CA GLU A 254 7.18 -5.65 7.10
C GLU A 254 8.47 -4.88 6.84
N SER A 255 8.46 -4.01 5.82
CA SER A 255 9.65 -3.30 5.39
C SER A 255 9.28 -2.00 4.68
N ALA A 256 10.05 -0.95 4.96
CA ALA A 256 10.02 0.27 4.16
C ALA A 256 11.43 0.81 3.92
N VAL A 257 11.66 1.34 2.73
CA VAL A 257 12.95 1.88 2.28
C VAL A 257 12.77 3.28 1.73
N PHE A 258 13.40 4.25 2.39
CA PHE A 258 13.36 5.65 1.99
C PHE A 258 14.76 6.16 1.70
N ALA A 259 14.95 6.71 0.50
CA ALA A 259 16.19 7.40 0.13
C ALA A 259 16.01 8.89 0.38
N LEU A 260 16.75 9.46 1.32
CA LEU A 260 16.74 10.89 1.60
C LEU A 260 17.62 11.60 0.56
N VAL A 261 16.99 12.55 -0.11
CA VAL A 261 17.62 13.44 -1.10
C VAL A 261 17.30 14.88 -0.68
N GLU A 262 17.63 15.19 0.58
CA GLU A 262 17.37 16.48 1.21
C GLU A 262 18.58 17.39 1.04
N GLN A 263 18.30 18.69 0.95
CA GLN A 263 19.33 19.71 0.97
C GLN A 263 19.78 19.88 2.42
N PHE A 264 21.04 19.61 2.72
CA PHE A 264 21.56 19.89 4.04
C PHE A 264 22.03 21.34 4.07
N PRO A 265 21.61 22.15 5.07
CA PRO A 265 22.18 23.47 5.22
C PRO A 265 23.69 23.34 5.37
N PRO A 266 24.49 24.23 4.74
CA PRO A 266 25.92 24.20 4.89
C PRO A 266 26.26 24.29 6.39
N PRO A 267 27.33 23.61 6.84
CA PRO A 267 27.76 23.72 8.22
C PRO A 267 27.90 25.21 8.53
N ARG A 268 27.21 25.69 9.58
CA ARG A 268 27.32 27.09 10.03
C ARG A 268 28.80 27.37 10.16
N SER A 269 29.31 28.29 9.33
CA SER A 269 30.63 28.86 9.51
C SER A 269 30.68 29.36 10.96
N LEU A 270 31.52 28.73 11.77
CA LEU A 270 31.90 29.25 13.08
C LEU A 270 32.24 30.73 12.89
N PRO A 271 31.88 31.63 13.82
CA PRO A 271 32.21 33.04 13.69
C PRO A 271 33.73 33.14 13.53
N ALA A 272 34.15 33.47 12.30
CA ALA A 272 35.54 33.73 12.00
C ALA A 272 35.91 34.97 12.82
N GLY A 273 36.89 34.81 13.70
CA GLY A 273 37.62 35.94 14.25
C GLY A 273 38.07 36.82 13.08
N GLU A 274 37.87 38.11 13.24
CA GLU A 274 38.13 39.17 12.28
C GLU A 274 39.46 38.98 11.53
N HIS A 275 39.44 38.46 10.31
CA HIS A 275 40.52 38.71 9.35
C HIS A 275 40.00 38.77 7.91
N GLN A 276 39.91 40.02 7.46
CA GLN A 276 40.12 40.57 6.12
C GLN A 276 39.32 40.02 4.92
N GLN A 277 38.67 40.99 4.29
CA GLN A 277 38.00 40.95 2.99
C GLN A 277 38.92 40.40 1.90
N GLU A 278 38.43 39.39 1.16
CA GLU A 278 38.72 39.24 -0.25
C GLU A 278 37.39 39.05 -0.99
N GLU A 279 37.10 40.00 -1.88
CA GLU A 279 36.00 39.96 -2.83
C GLU A 279 36.33 38.90 -3.90
N GLY A 280 35.80 37.70 -3.74
CA GLY A 280 35.85 36.61 -4.72
C GLY A 280 34.46 36.35 -5.29
N MET A 281 34.37 36.35 -6.62
CA MET A 281 33.19 36.01 -7.44
C MET A 281 32.38 34.83 -6.89
N GLY A 282 31.06 34.94 -6.96
CA GLY A 282 30.11 33.94 -6.48
C GLY A 282 30.40 32.52 -6.96
N GLU A 283 31.01 31.74 -6.08
CA GLU A 283 30.86 30.29 -6.10
C GLU A 283 29.44 30.00 -5.65
N GLU A 284 28.60 29.50 -6.57
CA GLU A 284 27.37 28.81 -6.22
C GLU A 284 27.74 27.73 -5.21
N GLY A 285 27.57 28.00 -3.92
CA GLY A 285 28.01 27.12 -2.85
C GLY A 285 27.50 25.71 -3.13
N GLU A 286 28.44 24.77 -3.32
CA GLU A 286 28.11 23.41 -3.71
C GLU A 286 27.06 22.85 -2.75
N GLU A 287 25.88 22.61 -3.30
CA GLU A 287 24.71 22.26 -2.52
C GLU A 287 24.89 20.85 -1.97
N PHE A 288 25.31 20.73 -0.70
CA PHE A 288 25.60 19.44 -0.08
C PHE A 288 24.32 18.61 0.10
N ARG A 289 24.27 17.47 -0.59
CA ARG A 289 23.14 16.52 -0.56
C ARG A 289 23.64 15.12 -0.19
N PRO A 290 23.61 14.74 1.10
CA PRO A 290 24.04 13.41 1.51
C PRO A 290 23.07 12.35 0.98
N LYS A 291 23.62 11.23 0.49
CA LYS A 291 22.83 10.08 0.05
C LYS A 291 22.59 9.16 1.23
N ILE A 292 21.52 9.41 1.99
CA ILE A 292 21.13 8.59 3.15
C ILE A 292 20.01 7.64 2.74
N MET A 293 20.14 6.35 3.04
CA MET A 293 19.08 5.35 2.86
C MET A 293 18.64 4.84 4.22
N VAL A 294 17.36 5.00 4.53
CA VAL A 294 16.72 4.49 5.74
C VAL A 294 15.93 3.25 5.36
N ARG A 295 16.24 2.12 5.99
CA ARG A 295 15.51 0.86 5.84
C ARG A 295 14.99 0.43 7.21
N LEU A 296 13.68 0.25 7.30
CA LEU A 296 13.00 -0.27 8.48
C LEU A 296 12.50 -1.67 8.16
N GLU A 297 12.68 -2.61 9.09
CA GLU A 297 12.20 -3.98 8.96
C GLU A 297 11.61 -4.48 10.29
N GLY A 298 10.55 -5.28 10.21
CA GLY A 298 9.88 -5.85 11.37
C GLY A 298 8.60 -6.58 10.96
N SER A 299 7.77 -6.95 11.92
CA SER A 299 6.41 -7.46 11.66
C SER A 299 5.45 -6.33 11.30
N HIS A 300 5.55 -5.21 12.02
CA HIS A 300 4.83 -3.98 11.75
C HIS A 300 5.72 -2.78 12.09
N ILE A 301 6.37 -2.20 11.07
CA ILE A 301 7.36 -1.13 11.26
C ILE A 301 6.79 0.10 11.98
N PHE A 302 5.60 0.58 11.59
CA PHE A 302 5.03 1.81 12.16
C PHE A 302 4.50 1.61 13.59
N ALA A 303 3.97 0.43 13.92
CA ALA A 303 3.67 0.10 15.31
C ALA A 303 4.93 0.05 16.19
N GLY A 304 6.03 -0.47 15.64
CA GLY A 304 7.34 -0.42 16.31
C GLY A 304 7.83 1.00 16.56
N VAL A 305 7.77 1.88 15.55
CA VAL A 305 8.16 3.30 15.71
C VAL A 305 7.23 4.01 16.72
N ARG A 306 5.91 3.75 16.67
CA ARG A 306 4.95 4.27 17.63
C ARG A 306 5.31 3.85 19.06
N SER A 307 5.55 2.56 19.29
CA SER A 307 5.94 2.01 20.59
C SER A 307 7.22 2.66 21.14
N LEU A 308 8.22 2.88 20.28
CA LEU A 308 9.44 3.59 20.66
C LEU A 308 9.19 5.06 21.07
N VAL A 309 8.28 5.76 20.39
CA VAL A 309 7.85 7.12 20.76
C VAL A 309 7.13 7.11 22.11
N GLU A 310 6.23 6.16 22.35
CA GLU A 310 5.47 6.03 23.60
C GLU A 310 6.39 5.77 24.80
N GLN A 311 7.38 4.90 24.62
CA GLN A 311 8.42 4.61 25.62
C GLN A 311 9.44 5.76 25.78
N GLY A 312 9.53 6.65 24.79
CA GLY A 312 10.46 7.76 24.75
C GLY A 312 11.91 7.35 24.52
N VAL A 313 12.11 6.31 23.71
CA VAL A 313 13.43 5.76 23.36
C VAL A 313 13.66 5.98 21.86
N GLY A 314 14.80 6.59 21.51
CA GLY A 314 15.26 6.73 20.12
C GLY A 314 14.54 7.78 19.27
N PHE A 315 13.21 7.91 19.38
CA PHE A 315 12.41 8.84 18.57
C PHE A 315 11.74 9.92 19.43
N ASP A 316 11.91 11.18 19.03
CA ASP A 316 11.10 12.30 19.50
C ASP A 316 9.86 12.44 18.62
N GLY A 317 8.69 12.05 19.15
CA GLY A 317 7.42 12.09 18.43
C GLY A 317 7.05 13.47 17.89
N ALA A 318 7.48 14.56 18.54
CA ALA A 318 7.21 15.92 18.09
C ALA A 318 8.02 16.31 16.84
N ARG A 319 9.19 15.69 16.64
CA ARG A 319 10.11 15.95 15.52
C ARG A 319 10.10 14.83 14.47
N LEU A 320 9.34 13.77 14.69
CA LEU A 320 9.23 12.63 13.78
C LEU A 320 8.58 13.07 12.47
N PRO A 321 9.23 12.94 11.30
CA PRO A 321 8.63 13.33 10.03
C PRO A 321 7.45 12.42 9.65
N GLY A 322 6.47 12.93 8.92
CA GLY A 322 5.25 12.18 8.62
C GLY A 322 5.46 10.94 7.73
N TRP A 323 6.49 10.91 6.90
CA TRP A 323 6.85 9.69 6.16
C TRP A 323 7.30 8.52 7.06
N LEU A 324 7.66 8.80 8.33
CA LEU A 324 7.93 7.79 9.36
C LEU A 324 6.69 7.42 10.21
N THR A 325 5.56 8.10 10.02
CA THR A 325 4.29 7.78 10.70
C THR A 325 3.33 6.95 9.84
N GLY A 326 3.74 6.61 8.61
CA GLY A 326 2.94 5.83 7.67
C GLY A 326 1.97 6.65 6.82
N GLU A 327 1.98 7.99 6.92
CA GLU A 327 1.05 8.88 6.20
C GLU A 327 1.12 8.71 4.68
N ALA A 328 2.29 8.34 4.15
CA ALA A 328 2.54 8.31 2.71
C ALA A 328 1.96 7.07 2.02
N GLY A 329 1.53 6.04 2.76
CA GLY A 329 0.94 4.82 2.18
C GLY A 329 1.86 4.14 1.14
N VAL A 330 3.18 4.23 1.32
CA VAL A 330 4.20 3.61 0.44
C VAL A 330 5.23 2.87 1.28
N THR A 331 5.78 1.79 0.71
CA THR A 331 6.91 1.06 1.30
C THR A 331 8.24 1.48 0.69
N THR A 332 8.24 2.17 -0.45
CA THR A 332 9.48 2.67 -1.06
C THR A 332 9.31 4.07 -1.63
N GLY A 333 10.30 4.94 -1.46
CA GLY A 333 10.22 6.30 -1.98
C GLY A 333 11.49 7.12 -1.80
N ARG A 334 11.54 8.27 -2.48
CA ARG A 334 12.59 9.28 -2.26
C ARG A 334 12.01 10.42 -1.43
N VAL A 335 12.68 10.81 -0.36
CA VAL A 335 12.27 11.96 0.46
C VAL A 335 13.00 13.20 -0.02
N LYS A 336 12.25 14.22 -0.45
CA LYS A 336 12.80 15.51 -0.88
C LYS A 336 11.87 16.65 -0.44
N GLY A 337 12.40 17.65 0.25
CA GLY A 337 11.62 18.74 0.83
C GLY A 337 10.65 18.24 1.90
N GLY A 338 11.09 17.25 2.69
CA GLY A 338 10.26 16.62 3.73
C GLY A 338 9.09 15.76 3.24
N ARG A 339 8.93 15.55 1.92
CA ARG A 339 7.83 14.75 1.33
C ARG A 339 8.35 13.56 0.54
N VAL A 340 7.57 12.48 0.52
CA VAL A 340 7.86 11.29 -0.30
C VAL A 340 7.48 11.56 -1.76
N LYS A 341 8.38 11.20 -2.69
CA LYS A 341 8.22 11.27 -4.15
C LYS A 341 8.50 9.94 -4.82
#